data_AF-A0A2N6TPR3-F1
#
_entry.id   AF-A0A2N6TPR3-F1
#
_cell.length_a   1.000
_cell.length_b   1.000
_cell.length_c   1.000
_cell.angle_alpha   90.00
_cell.angle_beta   90.00
_cell.angle_gamma   90.00
#
_symmetry.space_group_name_H-M   'P 1'
#
loop_
_entity.id
_entity.type
_entity.pdbx_description
1 polymer ?
#
loop_
_entity_poly.entity_id
_entity_poly.type
_entity_poly.pdbx_seq_one_letter_code
_entity_poly.pdbx_strand_id
1 'polypeptide(L)'
;MRLTSRFTAAASTVLATGCLLTACGKDDVPSPEPAPASEATTAAEKTSAPAPATSAEESETTTPATSESADSSEAEDESATAGSSVARKDKDKDASESAEPSGDFNESVEQAYEIFGGLVPEEIFAQFDRCDPNGVTDSFNCSGSEVGQFQFFKSKTKASQTTQVLTELRSSRVIEDSGSRVVGWSMLGNTAILTVVDNDEGLIMQQMISTDQDDPEERLKELGLV
;
A
#
# COMPACT_ATOMS: atom_id res chain seq x y z
N MET A 1 -54.95 17.63 5.00
CA MET A 1 -54.97 16.20 5.36
C MET A 1 -53.70 15.88 6.13
N ARG A 2 -53.85 15.36 7.36
CA ARG A 2 -52.77 14.81 8.19
C ARG A 2 -52.38 13.45 7.63
N LEU A 3 -51.09 13.09 7.66
CA LEU A 3 -50.65 11.83 8.25
C LEU A 3 -49.15 11.87 8.55
N THR A 4 -48.85 12.15 9.82
CA THR A 4 -47.67 11.70 10.54
C THR A 4 -47.63 10.17 10.54
N SER A 5 -46.47 9.56 10.31
CA SER A 5 -46.22 8.19 10.78
C SER A 5 -44.93 8.14 11.59
N ARG A 6 -45.02 7.43 12.71
CA ARG A 6 -44.11 7.41 13.84
C ARG A 6 -43.13 6.23 13.76
N PHE A 7 -41.97 6.44 14.37
CA PHE A 7 -41.13 5.51 15.14
C PHE A 7 -41.46 4.02 15.12
N THR A 8 -40.43 3.21 14.83
CA THR A 8 -40.16 1.99 15.60
C THR A 8 -38.65 1.84 15.78
N ALA A 9 -38.19 2.03 17.02
CA ALA A 9 -36.87 1.64 17.49
C ALA A 9 -36.85 0.12 17.72
N ALA A 10 -35.80 -0.56 17.24
CA ALA A 10 -35.52 -1.94 17.61
C ALA A 10 -34.23 -1.96 18.43
N ALA A 11 -34.39 -2.09 19.74
CA ALA A 11 -33.37 -2.50 20.67
C ALA A 11 -33.30 -4.03 20.70
N SER A 12 -32.08 -4.59 20.79
CA SER A 12 -31.70 -5.92 21.32
C SER A 12 -30.37 -6.32 20.69
N THR A 13 -29.34 -6.86 21.34
CA THR A 13 -29.08 -7.27 22.73
C THR A 13 -27.59 -7.58 22.77
N VAL A 14 -26.87 -7.07 23.76
CA VAL A 14 -25.48 -7.47 24.07
C VAL A 14 -25.50 -8.92 24.57
N LEU A 15 -24.78 -9.81 23.88
CA LEU A 15 -24.43 -11.13 24.41
C LEU A 15 -22.94 -11.11 24.78
N ALA A 16 -22.69 -10.80 26.04
CA ALA A 16 -21.45 -11.14 26.70
C ALA A 16 -21.53 -12.60 27.14
N THR A 17 -20.67 -13.45 26.58
CA THR A 17 -20.41 -14.79 27.11
C THR A 17 -18.90 -14.97 27.20
N GLY A 18 -18.37 -14.75 28.40
CA GLY A 18 -17.07 -15.27 28.80
C GLY A 18 -17.19 -16.74 29.23
N CYS A 19 -16.05 -17.27 29.68
CA CYS A 19 -15.78 -18.61 30.23
C CYS A 19 -15.47 -19.69 29.18
N LEU A 20 -14.46 -20.56 29.34
CA LEU A 20 -13.45 -20.78 30.39
C LEU A 20 -12.36 -21.66 29.76
N LEU A 21 -11.11 -21.41 30.14
CA LEU A 21 -9.97 -22.30 29.89
C LEU A 21 -10.23 -23.67 30.53
N THR A 22 -10.27 -24.72 29.72
CA THR A 22 -10.28 -26.10 30.20
C THR A 22 -8.89 -26.54 30.60
N ALA A 23 -8.71 -26.65 31.92
CA ALA A 23 -7.65 -27.36 32.59
C ALA A 23 -7.66 -28.85 32.22
N CYS A 24 -6.52 -29.37 31.77
CA CYS A 24 -6.14 -30.77 31.98
C CYS A 24 -5.17 -30.79 33.15
N GLY A 25 -5.63 -31.39 34.25
CA GLY A 25 -5.02 -31.28 35.57
C GLY A 25 -3.66 -31.93 35.71
N LYS A 26 -2.92 -31.38 36.68
CA LYS A 26 -2.17 -32.13 37.68
C LYS A 26 -1.91 -31.21 38.86
N ASP A 27 -2.25 -31.74 40.02
CA ASP A 27 -2.10 -31.15 41.34
C ASP A 27 -0.64 -30.81 41.69
N ASP A 28 -0.55 -29.96 42.72
CA ASP A 28 0.60 -29.64 43.58
C ASP A 28 1.57 -28.50 43.18
N VAL A 29 1.43 -27.39 43.93
CA VAL A 29 2.36 -26.27 44.10
C VAL A 29 3.07 -26.51 45.44
N PRO A 30 4.41 -26.42 45.53
CA PRO A 30 5.00 -25.13 45.91
C PRO A 30 6.30 -24.75 45.20
N SER A 31 6.41 -23.45 44.94
CA SER A 31 7.66 -22.73 44.61
C SER A 31 8.64 -22.80 45.81
N PRO A 32 9.97 -22.81 45.56
CA PRO A 32 10.72 -21.56 45.63
C PRO A 32 11.83 -21.39 44.55
N GLU A 33 12.34 -20.16 44.55
CA GLU A 33 13.36 -19.42 43.76
C GLU A 33 14.81 -20.04 43.72
N PRO A 34 15.87 -19.36 43.20
CA PRO A 34 16.41 -19.32 41.82
C PRO A 34 17.84 -19.94 41.63
N ALA A 35 18.25 -20.11 40.35
CA ALA A 35 19.63 -20.22 39.79
C ALA A 35 20.51 -21.44 40.23
N PRO A 36 21.66 -21.80 39.58
CA PRO A 36 22.42 -21.16 38.50
C PRO A 36 22.86 -22.11 37.35
N ALA A 37 23.71 -21.56 36.46
CA ALA A 37 24.35 -22.17 35.30
C ALA A 37 25.34 -23.32 35.59
N SER A 38 25.52 -24.21 34.60
CA SER A 38 26.78 -24.83 34.14
C SER A 38 26.41 -25.80 33.00
N GLU A 39 26.86 -25.55 31.77
CA GLU A 39 28.14 -25.98 31.19
C GLU A 39 28.29 -27.48 30.93
N ALA A 40 28.91 -27.73 29.77
CA ALA A 40 29.62 -28.93 29.33
C ALA A 40 28.81 -30.06 28.69
N THR A 41 29.27 -30.78 27.65
CA THR A 41 30.36 -30.71 26.66
C THR A 41 30.09 -31.90 25.73
N THR A 42 30.75 -31.94 24.56
CA THR A 42 31.14 -33.16 23.80
C THR A 42 30.05 -33.72 22.87
N ALA A 43 30.06 -33.40 21.57
CA ALA A 43 30.96 -33.87 20.50
C ALA A 43 30.71 -35.34 20.10
N ALA A 44 30.36 -35.55 18.82
CA ALA A 44 31.10 -36.42 17.91
C ALA A 44 30.45 -36.43 16.51
N GLU A 45 31.31 -36.18 15.52
CA GLU A 45 31.16 -36.46 14.09
C GLU A 45 30.68 -37.90 13.80
N LYS A 46 29.98 -38.13 12.67
CA LYS A 46 30.60 -38.59 11.41
C LYS A 46 29.56 -39.01 10.35
N THR A 47 29.85 -38.57 9.13
CA THR A 47 29.84 -39.38 7.89
C THR A 47 28.55 -40.09 7.46
N SER A 48 27.96 -39.63 6.36
CA SER A 48 27.97 -40.38 5.07
C SER A 48 27.27 -39.59 3.97
N ALA A 49 28.00 -39.35 2.88
CA ALA A 49 27.43 -39.18 1.55
C ALA A 49 27.05 -40.56 0.99
N PRO A 50 26.09 -40.63 0.05
CA PRO A 50 26.51 -40.73 -1.35
C PRO A 50 25.62 -39.95 -2.35
N ALA A 51 26.20 -39.62 -3.50
CA ALA A 51 25.51 -39.33 -4.77
C ALA A 51 25.56 -40.61 -5.66
N PRO A 52 25.09 -40.64 -6.94
CA PRO A 52 24.16 -39.79 -7.70
C PRO A 52 23.05 -40.64 -8.41
N ALA A 53 22.09 -40.01 -9.10
CA ALA A 53 21.39 -40.64 -10.24
C ALA A 53 20.82 -39.60 -11.22
N THR A 54 21.26 -39.72 -12.47
CA THR A 54 20.78 -39.07 -13.68
C THR A 54 19.51 -39.79 -14.19
N SER A 55 18.51 -39.05 -14.69
CA SER A 55 17.61 -39.57 -15.74
C SER A 55 17.01 -38.41 -16.53
N ALA A 56 17.22 -38.46 -17.83
CA ALA A 56 16.50 -37.71 -18.85
C ALA A 56 15.19 -38.45 -19.16
N GLU A 57 14.12 -37.72 -19.48
CA GLU A 57 13.13 -38.16 -20.47
C GLU A 57 12.36 -36.95 -21.03
N GLU A 58 11.77 -37.19 -22.19
CA GLU A 58 11.49 -36.30 -23.31
C GLU A 58 9.97 -36.18 -23.53
N SER A 59 9.54 -35.14 -24.27
CA SER A 59 8.25 -35.03 -25.00
C SER A 59 6.96 -34.92 -24.15
N GLU A 60 5.93 -34.13 -24.48
CA GLU A 60 5.31 -33.94 -25.79
C GLU A 60 4.70 -32.54 -26.02
N THR A 61 4.77 -32.15 -27.30
CA THR A 61 3.96 -31.25 -28.10
C THR A 61 2.45 -31.23 -27.82
N THR A 62 1.83 -30.04 -27.74
CA THR A 62 0.49 -29.80 -28.33
C THR A 62 0.32 -28.33 -28.79
N THR A 63 0.31 -28.15 -30.11
CA THR A 63 -0.38 -27.04 -30.82
C THR A 63 -1.86 -27.38 -31.01
N PRO A 64 -2.74 -26.38 -31.05
CA PRO A 64 -3.67 -26.31 -32.18
C PRO A 64 -3.74 -24.92 -32.83
N ALA A 65 -4.27 -24.95 -34.04
CA ALA A 65 -4.06 -24.02 -35.13
C ALA A 65 -5.05 -22.84 -35.22
N THR A 66 -4.55 -21.84 -35.94
CA THR A 66 -5.16 -20.72 -36.68
C THR A 66 -6.47 -21.02 -37.44
N SER A 67 -7.36 -20.01 -37.45
CA SER A 67 -8.13 -19.47 -38.62
C SER A 67 -8.85 -18.20 -38.14
N GLU A 68 -8.41 -16.99 -38.53
CA GLU A 68 -8.71 -16.23 -39.76
C GLU A 68 -10.21 -15.94 -40.01
N SER A 69 -10.61 -14.67 -39.87
CA SER A 69 -11.02 -13.81 -41.00
C SER A 69 -11.56 -12.45 -40.55
N ALA A 70 -11.26 -11.44 -41.36
CA ALA A 70 -11.61 -10.04 -41.27
C ALA A 70 -13.09 -9.75 -41.59
N ASP A 71 -13.60 -8.56 -41.19
CA ASP A 71 -14.28 -7.65 -42.11
C ASP A 71 -14.50 -6.23 -41.54
N SER A 72 -14.18 -5.24 -42.39
CA SER A 72 -14.76 -3.90 -42.61
C SER A 72 -14.90 -2.81 -41.52
N SER A 73 -14.13 -1.74 -41.76
CA SER A 73 -14.51 -0.34 -41.99
C SER A 73 -15.94 0.12 -41.66
N GLU A 74 -16.09 1.24 -40.95
CA GLU A 74 -16.48 2.55 -41.53
C GLU A 74 -16.45 3.64 -40.44
N ALA A 75 -16.06 4.84 -40.87
CA ALA A 75 -16.00 6.07 -40.09
C ALA A 75 -17.28 6.89 -40.29
N GLU A 76 -17.31 8.04 -39.60
CA GLU A 76 -18.24 9.18 -39.73
C GLU A 76 -19.51 9.09 -38.86
N ASP A 77 -19.55 9.87 -37.78
CA ASP A 77 -20.79 10.52 -37.34
C ASP A 77 -20.48 11.98 -36.97
N GLU A 78 -21.18 12.88 -37.65
CA GLU A 78 -21.03 14.32 -37.59
C GLU A 78 -21.75 14.92 -36.37
N SER A 79 -21.08 15.88 -35.75
CA SER A 79 -21.57 17.20 -35.33
C SER A 79 -23.09 17.39 -35.17
N ALA A 80 -23.53 17.64 -33.92
CA ALA A 80 -24.68 18.50 -33.64
C ALA A 80 -24.55 19.21 -32.29
N THR A 81 -23.86 20.35 -32.31
CA THR A 81 -23.87 21.35 -31.25
C THR A 81 -25.19 22.13 -31.28
N ALA A 82 -26.01 22.02 -30.24
CA ALA A 82 -27.14 22.92 -30.00
C ALA A 82 -27.19 23.29 -28.51
N GLY A 83 -27.10 24.60 -28.24
CA GLY A 83 -26.74 25.14 -26.93
C GLY A 83 -27.87 25.30 -25.93
N SER A 84 -27.47 25.68 -24.72
CA SER A 84 -28.21 26.63 -23.87
C SER A 84 -27.30 27.16 -22.77
N SER A 85 -27.05 28.47 -22.86
CA SER A 85 -26.72 29.34 -21.74
C SER A 85 -27.75 29.21 -20.61
N VAL A 86 -27.32 29.21 -19.34
CA VAL A 86 -27.80 30.14 -18.29
C VAL A 86 -26.79 30.15 -17.15
N ALA A 87 -26.30 31.35 -16.85
CA ALA A 87 -25.49 31.69 -15.69
C ALA A 87 -26.25 31.56 -14.36
N ARG A 88 -25.57 31.12 -13.30
CA ARG A 88 -25.85 31.57 -11.92
C ARG A 88 -24.54 31.77 -11.15
N LYS A 89 -24.33 33.03 -10.76
CA LYS A 89 -23.44 33.47 -9.68
C LYS A 89 -23.97 32.96 -8.34
N ASP A 90 -23.08 32.61 -7.43
CA ASP A 90 -22.99 33.09 -6.02
C ASP A 90 -21.73 32.41 -5.41
N LYS A 91 -20.60 33.12 -5.23
CA LYS A 91 -20.18 33.84 -4.00
C LYS A 91 -20.10 32.96 -2.74
N ASP A 92 -18.87 32.62 -2.34
CA ASP A 92 -18.30 32.60 -0.97
C ASP A 92 -16.86 32.05 -1.12
N LYS A 93 -15.79 32.85 -1.04
CA LYS A 93 -15.12 33.43 0.13
C LYS A 93 -14.63 32.37 1.13
N ASP A 94 -13.51 31.72 0.82
CA ASP A 94 -12.55 31.28 1.82
C ASP A 94 -11.14 31.50 1.25
N ALA A 95 -10.39 32.41 1.89
CA ALA A 95 -8.98 32.60 1.61
C ALA A 95 -8.23 31.72 2.60
N SER A 96 -8.14 30.44 2.26
CA SER A 96 -7.04 29.60 2.72
C SER A 96 -5.95 29.77 1.67
N GLU A 97 -4.85 30.41 2.06
CA GLU A 97 -3.63 30.51 1.28
C GLU A 97 -3.00 29.10 1.22
N SER A 98 -3.63 28.22 0.47
CA SER A 98 -3.01 27.01 -0.04
C SER A 98 -2.03 27.46 -1.11
N ALA A 99 -0.78 27.04 -1.00
CA ALA A 99 0.20 27.25 -2.06
C ALA A 99 -0.41 26.77 -3.38
N GLU A 100 -0.66 27.71 -4.29
CA GLU A 100 -1.13 27.39 -5.64
C GLU A 100 -0.05 26.50 -6.28
N PRO A 101 -0.41 25.32 -6.84
CA PRO A 101 0.56 24.45 -7.50
C PRO A 101 1.30 25.25 -8.56
N SER A 102 2.63 25.27 -8.48
CA SER A 102 3.46 26.03 -9.41
C SER A 102 3.81 25.25 -10.68
N GLY A 103 3.41 23.97 -10.73
CA GLY A 103 3.53 23.08 -11.88
C GLY A 103 2.26 22.98 -12.72
N ASP A 104 2.40 23.12 -14.03
CA ASP A 104 1.41 22.68 -15.02
C ASP A 104 1.33 21.14 -14.98
N PHE A 105 0.56 20.59 -14.04
CA PHE A 105 0.25 19.16 -14.01
C PHE A 105 -0.84 18.84 -15.04
N ASN A 106 -0.85 17.61 -15.55
CA ASN A 106 -2.05 17.13 -16.22
C ASN A 106 -3.15 16.87 -15.19
N GLU A 107 -4.41 16.93 -15.63
CA GLU A 107 -5.60 16.81 -14.76
C GLU A 107 -5.58 15.57 -13.86
N SER A 108 -4.99 14.46 -14.34
CA SER A 108 -4.88 13.21 -13.59
C SER A 108 -3.88 13.32 -12.45
N VAL A 109 -2.72 13.93 -12.69
CA VAL A 109 -1.69 14.19 -11.67
C VAL A 109 -2.14 15.26 -10.68
N GLU A 110 -2.82 16.30 -11.15
CA GLU A 110 -3.33 17.40 -10.32
C GLU A 110 -4.28 16.88 -9.22
N GLN A 111 -5.22 15.98 -9.56
CA GLN A 111 -6.12 15.35 -8.58
C GLN A 111 -5.37 14.58 -7.49
N ALA A 112 -4.29 13.89 -7.83
CA ALA A 112 -3.47 13.21 -6.84
C ALA A 112 -2.66 14.21 -6.00
N TYR A 113 -2.13 15.26 -6.63
CA TYR A 113 -1.35 16.30 -5.96
C TYR A 113 -2.18 17.07 -4.91
N GLU A 114 -3.44 17.38 -5.20
CA GLU A 114 -4.35 18.02 -4.23
C GLU A 114 -4.48 17.24 -2.91
N ILE A 115 -4.38 15.91 -2.97
CA ILE A 115 -4.54 15.03 -1.82
C ILE A 115 -3.20 14.69 -1.16
N PHE A 116 -2.16 14.49 -1.97
CA PHE A 116 -0.89 13.88 -1.55
C PHE A 116 0.33 14.81 -1.66
N GLY A 117 0.17 16.06 -2.11
CA GLY A 117 1.27 17.01 -2.34
C GLY A 117 2.09 17.35 -1.09
N GLY A 118 1.53 17.17 0.11
CA GLY A 118 2.28 17.31 1.37
C GLY A 118 3.19 16.10 1.71
N LEU A 119 3.03 14.98 1.03
CA LEU A 119 3.69 13.73 1.39
C LEU A 119 5.04 13.55 0.69
N VAL A 120 5.14 13.98 -0.57
CA VAL A 120 6.28 13.79 -1.47
C VAL A 120 6.59 15.14 -2.15
N PRO A 121 7.85 15.47 -2.44
CA PRO A 121 8.22 16.73 -3.09
C PRO A 121 7.46 16.97 -4.41
N GLU A 122 7.18 18.25 -4.71
CA GLU A 122 6.51 18.69 -5.95
C GLU A 122 7.27 18.21 -7.19
N GLU A 123 8.60 18.15 -7.10
CA GLU A 123 9.48 17.68 -8.18
C GLU A 123 9.22 16.23 -8.59
N ILE A 124 8.71 15.39 -7.68
CA ILE A 124 8.33 14.00 -8.02
C ILE A 124 7.00 13.99 -8.77
N PHE A 125 6.03 14.82 -8.34
CA PHE A 125 4.76 14.95 -9.05
C PHE A 125 4.94 15.50 -10.46
N ALA A 126 5.89 16.41 -10.67
CA ALA A 126 6.24 16.93 -11.99
C ALA A 126 6.80 15.85 -12.94
N GLN A 127 7.29 14.72 -12.41
CA GLN A 127 7.81 13.60 -13.21
C GLN A 127 6.76 12.52 -13.48
N PHE A 128 5.52 12.65 -12.97
CA PHE A 128 4.45 11.71 -13.30
C PHE A 128 3.80 12.03 -14.64
N ASP A 129 3.67 10.99 -15.46
CA ASP A 129 2.96 11.05 -16.73
C ASP A 129 1.44 10.93 -16.50
N ARG A 130 1.02 10.19 -15.46
CA ARG A 130 -0.39 9.96 -15.10
C ARG A 130 -0.54 9.47 -13.67
N CYS A 131 -1.72 9.67 -13.10
CA CYS A 131 -2.17 9.15 -11.81
C CYS A 131 -3.62 8.64 -11.89
N ASP A 132 -3.80 7.32 -11.89
CA ASP A 132 -5.10 6.70 -12.05
C ASP A 132 -5.66 6.21 -10.69
N PRO A 133 -6.95 6.41 -10.38
CA PRO A 133 -7.58 5.79 -9.22
C PRO A 133 -7.47 4.26 -9.29
N ASN A 134 -7.13 3.61 -8.18
CA ASN A 134 -6.81 2.17 -8.18
C ASN A 134 -7.92 1.27 -7.61
N GLY A 135 -9.18 1.73 -7.67
CA GLY A 135 -10.37 0.98 -7.24
C GLY A 135 -10.63 1.02 -5.74
N VAL A 136 -9.78 1.71 -4.97
CA VAL A 136 -10.02 2.07 -3.57
C VAL A 136 -10.27 3.57 -3.49
N THR A 137 -11.17 4.00 -2.60
CA THR A 137 -11.41 5.43 -2.36
C THR A 137 -10.13 6.14 -1.92
N ASP A 138 -9.90 7.33 -2.47
CA ASP A 138 -8.74 8.18 -2.17
C ASP A 138 -7.40 7.45 -2.31
N SER A 139 -7.26 6.72 -3.43
CA SER A 139 -6.11 5.86 -3.67
C SER A 139 -5.76 5.84 -5.15
N PHE A 140 -4.50 6.14 -5.44
CA PHE A 140 -4.02 6.45 -6.80
C PHE A 140 -2.75 5.68 -7.10
N ASN A 141 -2.61 5.26 -8.36
CA ASN A 141 -1.38 4.72 -8.92
C ASN A 141 -0.82 5.75 -9.89
N CYS A 142 0.28 6.39 -9.48
CA CYS A 142 1.01 7.32 -10.31
C CYS A 142 2.16 6.62 -11.00
N SER A 143 2.42 6.96 -12.26
CA SER A 143 3.52 6.41 -13.04
C SER A 143 4.21 7.51 -13.83
N GLY A 144 5.54 7.51 -13.78
CA GLY A 144 6.40 8.35 -14.58
C GLY A 144 7.53 7.54 -15.18
N SER A 145 7.94 7.88 -16.40
CA SER A 145 8.99 7.16 -17.11
C SER A 145 10.36 7.21 -16.40
N GLU A 146 10.63 8.26 -15.62
CA GLU A 146 11.89 8.46 -14.90
C GLU A 146 11.80 8.03 -13.43
N VAL A 147 10.71 8.38 -12.74
CA VAL A 147 10.54 8.11 -11.30
C VAL A 147 10.00 6.71 -11.00
N GLY A 148 9.42 6.05 -11.99
CA GLY A 148 8.78 4.74 -11.85
C GLY A 148 7.34 4.84 -11.36
N GLN A 149 6.89 3.81 -10.62
CA GLN A 149 5.51 3.69 -10.16
C GLN A 149 5.40 3.97 -8.66
N PHE A 150 4.37 4.73 -8.29
CA PHE A 150 4.04 5.12 -6.93
C PHE A 150 2.58 4.79 -6.65
N GLN A 151 2.33 4.30 -5.45
CA GLN A 151 0.99 4.04 -4.94
C GLN A 151 0.73 4.99 -3.78
N PHE A 152 -0.35 5.76 -3.89
CA PHE A 152 -0.78 6.70 -2.88
C PHE A 152 -2.09 6.24 -2.25
N PHE A 153 -2.22 6.42 -0.94
CA PHE A 153 -3.43 6.05 -0.19
C PHE A 153 -3.74 7.09 0.88
N LYS A 154 -5.02 7.43 1.05
CA LYS A 154 -5.51 8.21 2.19
C LYS A 154 -6.42 7.35 3.07
N SER A 155 -5.88 6.87 4.19
CA SER A 155 -6.61 6.10 5.19
C SER A 155 -5.86 6.05 6.52
N LYS A 156 -6.44 6.64 7.57
CA LYS A 156 -5.85 6.60 8.93
C LYS A 156 -5.60 5.19 9.44
N THR A 157 -6.52 4.26 9.14
CA THR A 157 -6.38 2.85 9.51
C THR A 157 -5.18 2.23 8.80
N LYS A 158 -5.05 2.45 7.48
CA LYS A 158 -3.93 1.92 6.71
C LYS A 158 -2.61 2.55 7.14
N ALA A 159 -2.59 3.85 7.42
CA ALA A 159 -1.39 4.57 7.87
C ALA A 159 -0.89 3.99 9.20
N SER A 160 -1.78 3.83 10.18
CA SER A 160 -1.45 3.21 11.47
C SER A 160 -0.89 1.80 11.33
N GLN A 161 -1.53 0.97 10.51
CA GLN A 161 -1.07 -0.41 10.23
C GLN A 161 0.29 -0.42 9.52
N THR A 162 0.49 0.49 8.58
CA THR A 162 1.74 0.61 7.81
C THR A 162 2.89 1.08 8.70
N THR A 163 2.65 2.06 9.57
CA THR A 163 3.60 2.50 10.60
C THR A 163 3.99 1.35 11.52
N GLN A 164 3.03 0.54 11.97
CA GLN A 164 3.33 -0.64 12.79
C GLN A 164 4.23 -1.63 12.05
N VAL A 165 3.92 -1.91 10.78
CA VAL A 165 4.71 -2.80 9.92
C VAL A 165 6.15 -2.28 9.73
N LEU A 166 6.31 -0.97 9.54
CA LEU A 166 7.63 -0.35 9.37
C LEU A 166 8.46 -0.37 10.66
N THR A 167 7.83 -0.13 11.81
CA THR A 167 8.54 0.06 13.09
C THR A 167 8.76 -1.25 13.86
N GLU A 168 7.89 -2.24 13.69
CA GLU A 168 7.92 -3.48 14.50
C GLU A 168 8.52 -4.69 13.77
N LEU A 169 8.50 -4.72 12.43
CA LEU A 169 9.03 -5.87 11.70
C LEU A 169 10.55 -5.84 11.57
N ARG A 170 11.17 -7.01 11.79
CA ARG A 170 12.62 -7.20 11.59
C ARG A 170 13.08 -7.05 10.14
N SER A 171 12.17 -7.23 9.20
CA SER A 171 12.39 -7.03 7.76
C SER A 171 12.22 -5.57 7.33
N SER A 172 11.93 -4.66 8.26
CA SER A 172 11.77 -3.23 8.00
C SER A 172 12.94 -2.43 8.54
N ARG A 173 13.16 -1.26 7.93
CA ARG A 173 14.13 -0.26 8.33
C ARG A 173 13.44 1.10 8.29
N VAL A 174 13.67 1.90 9.33
CA VAL A 174 13.12 3.25 9.47
C VAL A 174 14.30 4.22 9.48
N ILE A 175 14.24 5.21 8.61
CA ILE A 175 15.25 6.29 8.52
C ILE A 175 14.78 7.52 9.30
N GLU A 176 13.49 7.82 9.21
CA GLU A 176 12.86 8.94 9.90
C GLU A 176 11.64 8.45 10.68
N ASP A 177 11.56 8.84 11.95
CA ASP A 177 10.37 8.67 12.78
C ASP A 177 10.22 9.89 13.70
N SER A 178 9.27 10.76 13.37
CA SER A 178 8.87 11.90 14.19
C SER A 178 7.55 11.66 14.94
N GLY A 179 6.98 10.46 14.83
CA GLY A 179 5.62 10.14 15.26
C GLY A 179 4.55 10.58 14.25
N SER A 180 4.57 11.83 13.77
CA SER A 180 3.65 12.30 12.72
C SER A 180 4.07 11.84 11.33
N ARG A 181 5.36 11.83 11.04
CA ARG A 181 5.93 11.33 9.78
C ARG A 181 6.86 10.16 10.02
N VAL A 182 6.70 9.11 9.22
CA VAL A 182 7.57 7.92 9.25
C VAL A 182 8.03 7.60 7.84
N VAL A 183 9.34 7.48 7.64
CA VAL A 183 9.96 7.14 6.35
C VAL A 183 10.84 5.92 6.51
N GLY A 184 10.67 4.94 5.63
CA GLY A 184 11.46 3.72 5.67
C GLY A 184 11.13 2.77 4.54
N TRP A 185 11.56 1.53 4.69
CA TRP A 185 11.22 0.47 3.76
C TRP A 185 11.03 -0.86 4.47
N SER A 186 10.29 -1.75 3.82
CA SER A 186 10.16 -3.15 4.23
C SER A 186 10.57 -4.09 3.11
N MET A 187 11.18 -5.22 3.45
CA MET A 187 11.63 -6.21 2.47
C MET A 187 10.58 -7.28 2.23
N LEU A 188 10.30 -7.56 0.96
CA LEU A 188 9.53 -8.69 0.47
C LEU A 188 10.37 -9.46 -0.56
N GLY A 189 11.09 -10.49 -0.11
CA GLY A 189 12.08 -11.17 -0.96
C GLY A 189 13.22 -10.23 -1.33
N ASN A 190 13.45 -10.03 -2.63
CA ASN A 190 14.41 -9.07 -3.20
C ASN A 190 13.74 -7.75 -3.63
N THR A 191 12.49 -7.52 -3.21
CA THR A 191 11.78 -6.26 -3.46
C THR A 191 11.75 -5.45 -2.17
N ALA A 192 12.17 -4.19 -2.23
CA ALA A 192 11.95 -3.24 -1.15
C ALA A 192 10.68 -2.43 -1.43
N ILE A 193 9.84 -2.28 -0.41
CA ILE A 193 8.67 -1.40 -0.43
C ILE A 193 9.05 -0.14 0.33
N LEU A 194 9.54 0.86 -0.40
CA LEU A 194 9.78 2.21 0.11
C LEU A 194 8.44 2.79 0.56
N THR A 195 8.41 3.41 1.73
CA THR A 195 7.17 3.91 2.32
C THR A 195 7.40 5.22 3.05
N VAL A 196 6.51 6.17 2.78
CA VAL A 196 6.36 7.42 3.57
C VAL A 196 4.96 7.43 4.13
N VAL A 197 4.83 7.68 5.42
CA VAL A 197 3.55 7.77 6.13
C VAL A 197 3.44 9.13 6.79
N ASP A 198 2.32 9.80 6.56
CA ASP A 198 1.81 10.89 7.40
C ASP A 198 0.67 10.32 8.27
N ASN A 199 0.92 10.19 9.56
CA ASN A 199 -0.03 9.62 10.52
C ASN A 199 -1.16 10.60 10.89
N ASP A 200 -0.95 11.90 10.76
CA ASP A 200 -1.92 12.93 11.14
C ASP A 200 -3.05 13.01 10.10
N GLU A 201 -2.67 13.04 8.82
CA GLU A 201 -3.57 13.09 7.67
C GLU A 201 -3.96 11.69 7.18
N GLY A 202 -3.20 10.66 7.57
CA GLY A 202 -3.40 9.28 7.14
C GLY A 202 -2.98 9.06 5.69
N LEU A 203 -1.98 9.79 5.21
CA LEU A 203 -1.46 9.68 3.85
C LEU A 203 -0.31 8.68 3.81
N ILE A 204 -0.24 7.92 2.73
CA ILE A 204 0.78 6.89 2.53
C ILE A 204 1.23 6.94 1.08
N MET A 205 2.54 6.94 0.87
CA MET A 205 3.17 6.71 -0.42
C MET A 205 3.94 5.41 -0.31
N GLN A 206 3.79 4.56 -1.32
CA GLN A 206 4.58 3.35 -1.47
C GLN A 206 5.19 3.26 -2.85
N GLN A 207 6.46 2.89 -2.91
CA GLN A 207 7.13 2.52 -4.15
C GLN A 207 7.80 1.16 -3.98
N MET A 208 7.59 0.28 -4.96
CA MET A 208 8.25 -1.03 -4.99
C MET A 208 9.47 -0.94 -5.90
N ILE A 209 10.64 -1.30 -5.37
CA ILE A 209 11.90 -1.35 -6.13
C ILE A 209 12.55 -2.72 -5.98
N SER A 210 13.34 -3.13 -6.97
CA SER A 210 14.18 -4.32 -6.85
C SER A 210 15.51 -3.95 -6.21
N THR A 211 15.89 -4.64 -5.13
CA THR A 211 17.18 -4.43 -4.48
C THR A 211 18.36 -5.04 -5.24
N ASP A 212 18.10 -5.70 -6.38
CA ASP A 212 19.15 -6.15 -7.30
C ASP A 212 19.66 -4.99 -8.18
N GLN A 213 18.88 -3.91 -8.30
CA GLN A 213 19.21 -2.72 -9.10
C GLN A 213 19.52 -1.51 -8.21
N ASP A 214 18.68 -1.27 -7.20
CA ASP A 214 18.69 -0.02 -6.43
C ASP A 214 18.79 -0.29 -4.93
N ASP A 215 19.64 0.48 -4.23
CA ASP A 215 19.66 0.49 -2.77
C ASP A 215 18.45 1.31 -2.24
N PRO A 216 17.65 0.79 -1.30
CA PRO A 216 16.44 1.47 -0.84
C PRO A 216 16.70 2.75 -0.08
N GLU A 217 17.81 2.86 0.66
CA GLU A 217 18.16 4.07 1.39
C GLU A 217 18.60 5.16 0.42
N GLU A 218 19.46 4.81 -0.53
CA GLU A 218 19.89 5.76 -1.58
C GLU A 218 18.71 6.21 -2.44
N ARG A 219 17.78 5.30 -2.78
CA ARG A 219 16.58 5.66 -3.54
C ARG A 219 15.70 6.68 -2.80
N LEU A 220 15.55 6.56 -1.47
CA LEU A 220 14.81 7.54 -0.68
C LEU A 220 15.48 8.92 -0.70
N LYS A 221 16.83 8.97 -0.69
CA LYS A 221 17.60 10.23 -0.81
C LYS A 221 17.43 10.86 -2.21
N GLU A 222 17.52 10.06 -3.26
CA GLU A 222 17.32 10.53 -4.65
C GLU A 222 15.94 11.15 -4.87
N LEU A 223 14.91 10.60 -4.21
CA LEU A 223 13.55 11.10 -4.27
C LEU A 223 13.30 12.32 -3.36
N GLY A 224 14.32 12.77 -2.61
CA GLY A 224 14.19 13.90 -1.67
C GLY A 224 13.26 13.61 -0.48
N LEU A 225 13.17 12.34 -0.07
CA LEU A 225 12.27 11.90 1.00
C LEU A 225 12.93 11.87 2.38
N VAL A 226 14.26 12.02 2.44
CA VAL A 226 15.12 12.02 3.63
C VAL A 226 16.35 12.92 3.42
#